data_AF-K9XWI3-F1
#
_entry.id   AF-K9XWI3-F1
#
_cell.length_a   1.000
_cell.length_b   1.000
_cell.length_c   1.000
_cell.angle_alpha   90.00
_cell.angle_beta   90.00
_cell.angle_gamma   90.00
#
_symmetry.space_group_name_H-M   'P 1'
#
loop_
_entity.id
_entity.type
_entity.pdbx_description
1 polymer ?
#
loop_
_entity_poly.entity_id
_entity_poly.type
_entity_poly.pdbx_seq_one_letter_code
_entity_poly.pdbx_strand_id
1 'polypeptide(L)' 'MNYCPCCSSKLLCHINQQKTYWFCSNCGQEMPNLNDLNKTKTKADHTNLSVLSTKN' A
#
# COMPACT_ATOMS: atom_id res chain seq x y z
N MET A 1 0.70 14.79 8.22
CA MET A 1 1.83 14.02 8.80
C MET A 1 1.61 12.57 8.42
N ASN A 2 2.56 11.93 7.73
CA ASN A 2 2.39 10.55 7.27
C ASN A 2 2.83 9.59 8.37
N TYR A 3 1.89 8.79 8.86
CA TYR A 3 2.11 7.80 9.90
C TYR A 3 1.93 6.40 9.31
N CYS A 4 2.74 5.46 9.80
CA CYS A 4 2.66 4.07 9.40
C CYS A 4 1.35 3.46 9.93
N PRO A 5 0.53 2.83 9.08
CA PRO A 5 -0.70 2.16 9.54
C PRO A 5 -0.43 0.92 10.40
N CYS A 6 0.77 0.34 10.32
CA CYS A 6 1.13 -0.86 11.08
C CYS A 6 1.58 -0.56 12.51
N CYS A 7 2.27 0.57 12.74
CA CYS A 7 2.90 0.86 14.03
C CYS A 7 2.74 2.31 14.51
N SER A 8 1.96 3.13 13.79
CA SER A 8 1.74 4.57 14.08
C SER A 8 3.01 5.42 14.17
N SER A 9 4.16 4.89 13.75
CA SER A 9 5.42 5.63 13.70
C SER A 9 5.45 6.61 12.52
N LYS A 10 6.25 7.67 12.63
CA LYS A 10 6.43 8.63 11.53
C LYS A 10 7.07 7.93 10.33
N LEU A 11 6.52 8.16 9.15
CA LEU A 11 7.10 7.72 7.88
C LEU A 11 8.15 8.71 7.40
N LEU A 12 9.26 8.20 6.86
CA LEU A 12 10.30 8.98 6.22
C LEU A 12 9.97 9.17 4.74
N CYS A 13 10.15 10.38 4.23
CA CYS A 13 10.03 10.69 2.81
C CYS A 13 11.36 10.40 2.12
N HIS A 14 11.39 9.42 1.23
CA HIS A 14 12.54 9.13 0.39
C HIS A 14 12.28 9.66 -1.01
N ILE A 15 13.24 10.42 -1.55
CA ILE A 15 13.20 10.93 -2.92
C ILE A 15 14.30 10.19 -3.67
N ASN A 16 13.93 9.44 -4.70
CA ASN A 16 14.89 8.87 -5.64
C ASN A 16 14.72 9.54 -7.01
N GLN A 17 15.64 9.32 -7.94
CA GLN A 17 15.64 9.96 -9.27
C GLN A 17 14.32 9.75 -10.05
N GLN A 18 13.57 8.69 -9.74
CA GLN A 18 12.34 8.31 -10.45
C GLN A 18 11.04 8.59 -9.69
N LYS A 19 11.06 8.60 -8.35
CA LYS A 19 9.85 8.77 -7.53
C LYS A 19 10.13 9.17 -6.08
N THR A 20 9.13 9.77 -5.46
CA THR A 20 9.06 10.00 -4.01
C THR A 20 8.20 8.92 -3.37
N TYR A 21 8.71 8.25 -2.33
CA TYR A 21 7.99 7.20 -1.60
C TYR A 21 8.17 7.34 -0.09
N TRP A 22 7.29 6.69 0.67
CA TRP A 22 7.34 6.69 2.13
C TRP A 22 7.98 5.40 2.63
N PHE A 23 8.86 5.48 3.61
CA PHE A 23 9.48 4.31 4.23
C PHE A 23 9.26 4.34 5.74
N CYS A 24 8.90 3.20 6.33
CA CYS A 24 8.80 3.06 7.77
C CYS A 24 10.09 2.44 8.31
N SER A 25 10.87 3.21 9.08
CA SER A 25 12.09 2.69 9.73
C SER A 25 11.81 1.63 10.78
N ASN A 26 10.63 1.66 11.42
CA ASN A 26 10.27 0.71 12.47
C ASN A 26 9.80 -0.63 11.90
N CYS A 27 9.06 -0.62 10.78
CA CYS A 27 8.62 -1.83 10.10
C CYS A 27 9.63 -2.33 9.05
N GLY A 28 10.56 -1.49 8.59
CA GLY A 28 11.52 -1.81 7.54
C GLY A 28 10.88 -1.96 6.15
N GLN A 29 9.76 -1.28 5.89
CA GLN A 29 8.95 -1.48 4.68
C GLN A 29 8.68 -0.16 3.94
N GLU A 30 8.69 -0.21 2.61
CA GLU A 30 8.14 0.85 1.74
C GLU A 30 6.62 0.89 1.92
N MET A 31 6.10 2.09 2.18
CA MET A 31 4.71 2.34 2.48
C MET A 31 4.07 3.06 1.29
N PRO A 32 3.03 2.48 0.67
CA PRO A 32 2.38 3.11 -0.48
C PRO A 32 1.72 4.42 -0.05
N ASN A 33 1.73 5.40 -0.96
CA ASN A 33 1.03 6.65 -0.70
C ASN A 33 -0.47 6.37 -0.69
N LEU A 34 -1.13 6.62 0.44
CA LEU A 34 -2.56 6.35 0.60
C LEU A 34 -3.42 7.14 -0.41
N ASN A 35 -2.90 8.26 -0.92
CA ASN A 35 -3.56 9.04 -1.97
C ASN A 35 -3.57 8.30 -3.33
N ASP A 36 -2.58 7.44 -3.59
CA ASP A 36 -2.52 6.62 -4.80
C ASP A 36 -3.42 5.37 -4.70
N LEU A 37 -3.69 4.87 -3.50
CA LEU A 37 -4.68 3.79 -3.28
C LEU A 37 -6.11 4.21 -3.67
N ASN A 38 -6.42 5.51 -3.64
CA ASN A 38 -7.72 6.02 -4.10
C ASN A 38 -7.81 6.18 -5.62
N LYS A 39 -6.69 6.16 -6.36
CA LYS A 39 -6.69 6.25 -7.83
C LYS A 39 -6.96 4.92 -8.53
N THR A 40 -6.92 3.80 -7.82
CA THR A 40 -7.19 2.48 -8.40
C THR A 40 -8.67 2.07 -8.36
N LYS A 41 -9.59 2.93 -7.88
CA LYS A 41 -11.05 2.68 -7.85
C LYS A 41 -11.83 3.24 -9.05
N THR A 42 -11.22 3.16 -10.23
CA THR A 42 -11.91 3.25 -11.53
C THR A 42 -11.02 2.42 -12.45
N LYS A 43 -11.20 1.10 -12.57
CA LYS A 43 -12.32 0.44 -13.25
C LYS A 43 -12.64 -0.87 -12.54
N ALA A 44 -13.92 -1.10 -12.26
CA ALA A 44 -14.45 -2.44 -12.15
C ALA A 44 -14.20 -3.15 -13.49
N ASP A 45 -13.16 -3.96 -13.57
CA ASP A 45 -13.08 -4.99 -14.60
C ASP A 45 -13.58 -6.29 -13.99
N HIS A 46 -14.66 -6.78 -14.57
CA HIS A 46 -15.39 -7.97 -14.18
C HIS A 46 -14.56 -9.20 -14.54
N THR A 47 -13.94 -9.86 -13.56
CA THR A 47 -13.59 -11.28 -13.72
C THR A 47 -13.79 -12.06 -12.42
N ASN A 48 -14.96 -12.70 -12.38
CA ASN A 48 -15.30 -13.96 -11.73
C ASN A 48 -14.70 -14.27 -10.34
N LEU A 49 -15.58 -14.15 -9.34
CA LEU A 49 -15.64 -15.01 -8.17
C LEU A 49 -15.72 -16.48 -8.61
N SER A 50 -14.63 -17.24 -8.50
CA SER A 50 -14.63 -18.65 -8.06
C SER A 50 -13.26 -19.32 -8.28
N VAL A 51 -12.58 -19.67 -7.18
CA VAL A 51 -12.13 -21.07 -6.98
C VAL A 51 -12.32 -21.40 -5.51
N LEU A 52 -13.43 -22.10 -5.28
CA LEU A 52 -13.73 -22.98 -4.16
C LEU A 52 -12.63 -24.05 -4.02
N SER A 53 -12.18 -24.34 -2.79
CA SER A 53 -12.24 -25.71 -2.20
C SER A 53 -11.26 -25.94 -1.04
N THR A 54 -11.84 -26.23 0.13
CA THR A 54 -11.65 -27.48 0.88
C THR A 54 -10.30 -27.80 1.53
N LYS A 55 -10.27 -27.77 2.87
CA LYS A 55 -9.70 -28.76 3.83
C LYS A 55 -9.58 -28.06 5.21
N ASN A 56 -10.02 -28.59 6.35
CA ASN A 56 -10.46 -29.91 6.78
C ASN A 56 -11.31 -29.71 8.04
#